data_AF-A0A7K1FUM4-F1
#
_entry.id   AF-A0A7K1FUM4-F1
#
_cell.length_a   1.000
_cell.length_b   1.000
_cell.length_c   1.000
_cell.angle_alpha   90.00
_cell.angle_beta   90.00
_cell.angle_gamma   90.00
#
_symmetry.space_group_name_H-M   'P 1'
#
loop_
_entity.id
_entity.type
_entity.pdbx_description
1 polymer ?
#
loop_
_entity_poly.entity_id
_entity_poly.type
_entity_poly.pdbx_seq_one_letter_code
_entity_poly.pdbx_strand_id
1 'polypeptide(L)'
;MIKKLFLLSLVASQLMVSCSSDDSPETDPTTDPTKELTLEEQIANILKQPYASLSPADQKIKLEAEANEMLVQLDKTKKSSAIEAIENLNNLLIQSSVDIFNGKSNNGIEEALTVSGAYGIYTWNNTQKIWLKTASSTDLKFVFPAKKGQTTNNSVFTVKSTSSDIKFLSIDTYGEWEWNSTTGQYTQVTPDLNDWFYLPTSADAVLTIDNGQVATFNLTAKYANGKEVPTDLTYKVTLNDGYTWEMSSTKAVQNTAKADLTYNGKNLISFTGGSNTEVDKLIGNDELGQYRGKANGLFTLLDNFVILADMNLATDAADRIALEKNVPYPAYNSQTYYTDINTYHKKIAEGKAAAFNKNIKLILVSKKDGTKIADIVQHAEKENNNYPSEIEYYNAVNYLKFNDKTEVEMGAYFSTGFNTFQTKFNEFTASFQK
;
A
#
# COMPACT_ATOMS: atom_id res chain seq x y z
N MET A 1 -15.16 -1.32 -5.14
CA MET A 1 -13.71 -1.54 -5.16
C MET A 1 -12.90 -0.28 -4.80
N ILE A 2 -13.37 0.96 -5.03
CA ILE A 2 -12.66 2.17 -4.53
C ILE A 2 -12.67 2.38 -3.01
N LYS A 3 -13.63 1.77 -2.30
CA LYS A 3 -13.61 1.65 -0.83
C LYS A 3 -12.37 0.92 -0.35
N LYS A 4 -11.85 0.05 -1.22
CA LYS A 4 -10.56 -0.57 -1.07
C LYS A 4 -9.44 0.26 -1.67
N LEU A 5 -9.59 1.36 -2.41
CA LEU A 5 -8.51 2.18 -3.02
C LEU A 5 -8.01 3.35 -2.18
N PHE A 6 -8.80 3.93 -1.27
CA PHE A 6 -8.21 4.80 -0.24
C PHE A 6 -7.53 3.95 0.86
N LEU A 7 -8.05 2.74 1.10
CA LEU A 7 -7.42 1.74 1.97
C LEU A 7 -6.30 0.95 1.24
N LEU A 8 -6.39 0.73 -0.08
CA LEU A 8 -5.36 0.15 -0.97
C LEU A 8 -4.40 1.22 -1.43
N SER A 9 -4.63 2.51 -1.44
CA SER A 9 -3.50 3.45 -1.62
C SER A 9 -2.65 3.47 -0.35
N LEU A 10 -3.25 3.18 0.81
CA LEU A 10 -2.58 2.91 2.08
C LEU A 10 -1.88 1.53 2.14
N VAL A 11 -2.39 0.50 1.43
CA VAL A 11 -1.84 -0.87 1.40
C VAL A 11 -1.00 -1.16 0.13
N ALA A 12 -1.30 -0.53 -0.99
CA ALA A 12 -0.59 -0.59 -2.27
C ALA A 12 0.55 0.43 -2.31
N SER A 13 0.61 1.44 -1.44
CA SER A 13 1.90 2.09 -1.12
C SER A 13 2.91 1.10 -0.52
N GLN A 14 2.46 -0.05 -0.01
CA GLN A 14 3.34 -1.17 0.39
C GLN A 14 3.70 -2.10 -0.79
N LEU A 15 3.03 -2.00 -1.95
CA LEU A 15 3.18 -2.93 -3.08
C LEU A 15 3.65 -2.26 -4.39
N MET A 16 3.48 -0.95 -4.57
CA MET A 16 3.82 -0.21 -5.81
C MET A 16 5.27 0.30 -5.84
N VAL A 17 6.11 -0.08 -4.87
CA VAL A 17 7.54 0.31 -4.81
C VAL A 17 8.42 -0.55 -5.73
N SER A 18 7.85 -1.46 -6.50
CA SER A 18 8.64 -2.48 -7.17
C SER A 18 8.01 -2.97 -8.45
N CYS A 19 8.53 -2.52 -9.58
CA CYS A 19 8.85 -3.39 -10.71
C CYS A 19 9.95 -2.72 -11.59
N SER A 20 10.73 -3.51 -12.34
CA SER A 20 11.68 -3.16 -13.42
C SER A 20 13.04 -2.52 -13.11
N SER A 21 14.13 -3.25 -13.39
CA SER A 21 15.53 -2.85 -13.19
C SER A 21 16.02 -1.81 -14.20
N ASP A 22 16.91 -0.90 -13.80
CA ASP A 22 18.25 -0.70 -14.41
C ASP A 22 18.92 0.58 -13.85
N ASP A 23 20.22 0.48 -13.60
CA ASP A 23 21.06 1.42 -12.84
C ASP A 23 21.38 2.74 -13.56
N SER A 24 21.46 3.83 -12.79
CA SER A 24 22.44 4.91 -12.99
C SER A 24 22.71 5.62 -11.65
N PRO A 25 23.98 5.89 -11.29
CA PRO A 25 24.30 6.54 -10.02
C PRO A 25 24.21 8.05 -10.16
N GLU A 26 23.34 8.70 -9.39
CA GLU A 26 23.49 10.13 -9.09
C GLU A 26 24.14 10.31 -7.72
N THR A 27 25.27 11.00 -7.74
CA THR A 27 26.02 11.46 -6.57
C THR A 27 25.58 12.87 -6.15
N ASP A 28 25.64 13.09 -4.83
CA ASP A 28 25.56 14.35 -4.07
C ASP A 28 24.13 14.79 -3.67
N PRO A 29 23.89 15.34 -2.44
CA PRO A 29 24.41 16.65 -2.07
C PRO A 29 24.82 16.88 -0.59
N THR A 30 25.87 17.70 -0.46
CA THR A 30 26.03 18.92 0.35
C THR A 30 25.14 19.14 1.60
N THR A 31 25.79 19.54 2.69
CA THR A 31 25.21 19.90 4.00
C THR A 31 24.57 21.29 4.02
N ASP A 32 23.24 21.33 4.19
CA ASP A 32 22.44 22.53 4.51
C ASP A 32 21.85 22.38 5.93
N PRO A 33 21.87 23.39 6.81
CA PRO A 33 21.32 23.32 8.18
C PRO A 33 19.78 23.16 8.27
N THR A 34 19.06 23.16 7.14
CA THR A 34 17.61 22.88 7.05
C THR A 34 17.29 21.45 6.58
N LYS A 35 18.30 20.60 6.43
CA LYS A 35 18.19 19.25 5.86
C LYS A 35 17.22 18.37 6.66
N GLU A 36 16.15 17.96 6.00
CA GLU A 36 15.28 16.86 6.46
C GLU A 36 16.15 15.63 6.68
N LEU A 37 16.06 15.01 7.87
CA LEU A 37 16.86 13.84 8.23
C LEU A 37 16.58 12.69 7.27
N THR A 38 17.62 11.93 6.89
CA THR A 38 17.42 10.70 6.13
C THR A 38 16.65 9.66 6.95
N LEU A 39 16.05 8.65 6.31
CA LEU A 39 15.33 7.58 7.01
C LEU A 39 16.24 6.87 8.03
N GLU A 40 17.50 6.62 7.68
CA GLU A 40 18.50 5.99 8.55
C GLU A 40 18.78 6.86 9.77
N GLU A 41 18.91 8.18 9.58
CA GLU A 41 19.13 9.13 10.67
C GLU A 41 17.91 9.20 11.60
N GLN A 42 16.70 9.21 11.05
CA GLN A 42 15.46 9.17 11.82
C GLN A 42 15.37 7.89 12.65
N ILE A 43 15.62 6.72 12.04
CA ILE A 43 15.62 5.42 12.72
C ILE A 43 16.70 5.39 13.81
N ALA A 44 17.92 5.81 13.51
CA ALA A 44 19.01 5.83 14.49
C ALA A 44 18.69 6.74 15.69
N ASN A 45 18.00 7.86 15.46
CA ASN A 45 17.55 8.75 16.53
C ASN A 45 16.45 8.11 17.39
N ILE A 46 15.47 7.46 16.76
CA ILE A 46 14.40 6.74 17.47
C ILE A 46 14.97 5.60 18.32
N LEU A 47 15.91 4.82 17.80
CA LEU A 47 16.51 3.69 18.53
C LEU A 47 17.22 4.13 19.82
N LYS A 48 17.73 5.37 19.87
CA LYS A 48 18.40 5.97 21.03
C LYS A 48 17.43 6.55 22.07
N GLN A 49 16.14 6.70 21.74
CA GLN A 49 15.17 7.26 22.68
C GLN A 49 15.03 6.39 23.92
N PRO A 50 14.80 6.98 25.11
CA PRO A 50 14.52 6.22 26.32
C PRO A 50 13.16 5.53 26.20
N TYR A 51 12.93 4.49 27.01
CA TYR A 51 11.57 3.99 27.17
C TYR A 51 10.74 4.96 28.00
N ALA A 52 9.44 4.98 27.73
CA ALA A 52 8.49 5.77 28.47
C ALA A 52 8.41 5.33 29.94
N SER A 53 8.12 6.28 30.83
CA SER A 53 7.91 6.03 32.26
C SER A 53 6.47 5.67 32.61
N LEU A 54 5.53 5.85 31.67
CA LEU A 54 4.11 5.51 31.86
C LEU A 54 3.92 4.00 31.93
N SER A 55 2.93 3.56 32.71
CA SER A 55 2.54 2.14 32.75
C SER A 55 1.95 1.70 31.41
N PRO A 56 1.95 0.38 31.09
CA PRO A 56 1.26 -0.13 29.91
C PRO A 56 -0.22 0.30 29.85
N ALA A 57 -0.91 0.38 30.98
CA ALA A 57 -2.31 0.82 31.04
C ALA A 57 -2.46 2.31 30.67
N ASP A 58 -1.58 3.18 31.15
CA ASP A 58 -1.61 4.61 30.83
C ASP A 58 -1.22 4.87 29.36
N GLN A 59 -0.26 4.11 28.84
CA GLN A 59 0.11 4.15 27.42
C GLN A 59 -1.06 3.81 26.52
N LYS A 60 -1.85 2.81 26.91
CA LYS A 60 -3.05 2.39 26.18
C LYS A 60 -4.09 3.51 26.10
N ILE A 61 -4.37 4.18 27.22
CA ILE A 61 -5.32 5.31 27.26
C ILE A 61 -4.87 6.43 26.32
N LYS A 62 -3.56 6.72 26.31
CA LYS A 62 -2.98 7.72 25.39
C LYS A 62 -3.15 7.30 23.93
N LEU A 63 -2.84 6.04 23.60
CA LEU A 63 -2.98 5.50 22.25
C LEU A 63 -4.44 5.60 21.76
N GLU A 64 -5.39 5.25 22.61
CA GLU A 64 -6.81 5.30 22.31
C GLU A 64 -7.29 6.73 22.05
N ALA A 65 -6.88 7.69 22.88
CA ALA A 65 -7.28 9.09 22.73
C ALA A 65 -6.83 9.66 21.36
N GLU A 66 -5.59 9.40 20.97
CA GLU A 66 -5.05 9.91 19.70
C GLU A 66 -5.62 9.17 18.49
N ALA A 67 -5.83 7.86 18.57
CA ALA A 67 -6.52 7.11 17.52
C ALA A 67 -7.94 7.64 17.29
N ASN A 68 -8.65 8.00 18.38
CA ASN A 68 -9.94 8.67 18.29
C ASN A 68 -9.84 10.07 17.68
N GLU A 69 -8.81 10.86 18.00
CA GLU A 69 -8.61 12.19 17.41
C GLU A 69 -8.36 12.11 15.91
N MET A 70 -7.51 11.19 15.46
CA MET A 70 -7.28 10.91 14.04
C MET A 70 -8.60 10.57 13.35
N LEU A 71 -9.41 9.71 13.96
CA LEU A 71 -10.67 9.28 13.39
C LEU A 71 -11.69 10.42 13.31
N VAL A 72 -11.69 11.35 14.27
CA VAL A 72 -12.49 12.59 14.19
C VAL A 72 -12.07 13.44 12.99
N GLN A 73 -10.76 13.50 12.68
CA GLN A 73 -10.32 14.17 11.47
C GLN A 73 -10.72 13.40 10.23
N LEU A 74 -10.54 12.07 10.18
CA LEU A 74 -10.95 11.26 9.02
C LEU A 74 -12.46 11.34 8.76
N ASP A 75 -13.30 11.38 9.81
CA ASP A 75 -14.76 11.42 9.70
C ASP A 75 -15.28 12.61 8.88
N LYS A 76 -14.53 13.72 8.84
CA LYS A 76 -14.92 14.90 8.05
C LYS A 76 -14.88 14.64 6.54
N THR A 77 -14.10 13.65 6.05
CA THR A 77 -14.09 13.24 4.64
C THR A 77 -15.45 12.77 4.14
N LYS A 78 -16.33 12.26 5.04
CA LYS A 78 -17.70 11.83 4.70
C LYS A 78 -18.57 12.93 4.08
N LYS A 79 -18.21 14.19 4.34
CA LYS A 79 -18.93 15.38 3.85
C LYS A 79 -18.23 16.01 2.64
N SER A 80 -17.15 15.41 2.15
CA SER A 80 -16.39 15.92 1.01
C SER A 80 -17.19 15.78 -0.27
N SER A 81 -17.59 16.91 -0.86
CA SER A 81 -18.24 16.93 -2.17
C SER A 81 -17.30 16.47 -3.28
N ALA A 82 -15.99 16.67 -3.11
CA ALA A 82 -14.99 16.20 -4.06
C ALA A 82 -14.93 14.67 -4.08
N ILE A 83 -14.88 14.02 -2.91
CA ILE A 83 -14.88 12.54 -2.82
C ILE A 83 -16.18 11.97 -3.40
N GLU A 84 -17.34 12.54 -3.03
CA GLU A 84 -18.64 12.10 -3.55
C GLU A 84 -18.71 12.18 -5.09
N ALA A 85 -18.15 13.25 -5.67
CA ALA A 85 -18.09 13.42 -7.13
C ALA A 85 -17.12 12.44 -7.80
N ILE A 86 -15.95 12.17 -7.22
CA ILE A 86 -15.01 11.16 -7.73
C ILE A 86 -15.64 9.77 -7.68
N GLU A 87 -16.31 9.42 -6.57
CA GLU A 87 -17.03 8.17 -6.43
C GLU A 87 -18.14 8.04 -7.49
N ASN A 88 -18.91 9.11 -7.71
CA ASN A 88 -19.96 9.08 -8.71
C ASN A 88 -19.40 8.98 -10.13
N LEU A 89 -18.33 9.70 -10.47
CA LEU A 89 -17.64 9.56 -11.76
C LEU A 89 -17.27 8.09 -12.02
N ASN A 90 -16.63 7.44 -11.05
CA ASN A 90 -16.27 6.04 -11.17
C ASN A 90 -17.49 5.11 -11.33
N ASN A 91 -18.58 5.36 -10.58
CA ASN A 91 -19.82 4.59 -10.75
C ASN A 91 -20.40 4.73 -12.16
N LEU A 92 -20.32 5.92 -12.75
CA LEU A 92 -20.79 6.17 -14.12
C LEU A 92 -19.89 5.52 -15.18
N LEU A 93 -18.57 5.49 -14.95
CA LEU A 93 -17.61 4.78 -15.79
C LEU A 93 -17.80 3.25 -15.73
N ILE A 94 -18.14 2.69 -14.56
CA ILE A 94 -18.51 1.28 -14.44
C ILE A 94 -19.85 1.00 -15.14
N GLN A 95 -20.81 1.91 -14.99
CA GLN A 95 -22.15 1.75 -15.58
C GLN A 95 -22.12 1.81 -17.11
N SER A 96 -21.32 2.71 -17.66
CA SER A 96 -21.03 2.79 -19.09
C SER A 96 -19.54 3.09 -19.19
N SER A 97 -18.78 2.10 -19.67
CA SER A 97 -17.37 2.31 -19.94
C SER A 97 -17.22 3.46 -20.94
N VAL A 98 -16.24 4.30 -20.66
CA VAL A 98 -15.82 5.32 -21.61
C VAL A 98 -14.66 4.77 -22.37
N ASP A 99 -14.84 4.77 -23.67
CA ASP A 99 -13.80 4.41 -24.56
C ASP A 99 -12.93 5.64 -24.88
N ILE A 100 -11.91 5.85 -24.06
CA ILE A 100 -10.87 6.87 -24.28
C ILE A 100 -9.90 6.48 -25.42
N PHE A 101 -10.05 5.28 -26.00
CA PHE A 101 -9.17 4.71 -27.03
C PHE A 101 -9.86 4.35 -28.36
N ASN A 102 -11.12 4.75 -28.57
CA ASN A 102 -11.88 4.48 -29.81
C ASN A 102 -12.22 2.98 -30.08
N GLY A 103 -12.41 2.20 -29.04
CA GLY A 103 -13.24 0.99 -28.94
C GLY A 103 -12.81 0.02 -27.83
N LYS A 104 -11.83 0.37 -26.97
CA LYS A 104 -10.76 -0.60 -26.69
C LYS A 104 -10.18 -0.71 -25.25
N SER A 105 -11.02 -0.52 -24.23
CA SER A 105 -10.69 -0.79 -22.80
C SER A 105 -11.91 -0.59 -21.88
N ASN A 106 -11.84 -1.11 -20.64
CA ASN A 106 -12.93 -1.14 -19.64
C ASN A 106 -12.80 -0.10 -18.50
N ASN A 107 -12.63 1.18 -18.83
CA ASN A 107 -11.91 2.13 -17.96
C ASN A 107 -12.51 2.59 -16.59
N GLY A 108 -11.62 2.94 -15.64
CA GLY A 108 -11.84 3.72 -14.40
C GLY A 108 -11.06 5.06 -14.34
N ILE A 109 -11.17 5.83 -13.23
CA ILE A 109 -10.57 7.19 -13.11
C ILE A 109 -9.03 7.19 -13.11
N GLU A 110 -8.42 6.12 -12.61
CA GLU A 110 -6.95 6.00 -12.51
C GLU A 110 -6.30 5.91 -13.89
N GLU A 111 -6.94 5.23 -14.84
CA GLU A 111 -6.45 5.13 -16.22
C GLU A 111 -6.48 6.48 -16.95
N ALA A 112 -7.41 7.36 -16.60
CA ALA A 112 -7.40 8.72 -17.14
C ALA A 112 -6.14 9.50 -16.73
N LEU A 113 -5.55 9.18 -15.57
CA LEU A 113 -4.33 9.83 -15.03
C LEU A 113 -3.04 9.12 -15.46
N THR A 114 -3.09 7.86 -15.88
CA THR A 114 -1.93 7.04 -16.25
C THR A 114 -1.76 6.87 -17.76
N VAL A 115 -2.51 7.63 -18.56
CA VAL A 115 -2.45 7.62 -20.02
C VAL A 115 -2.11 9.02 -20.54
N SER A 116 -1.38 9.07 -21.64
CA SER A 116 -1.08 10.30 -22.36
C SER A 116 -1.50 10.21 -23.84
N GLY A 117 -1.87 11.35 -24.43
CA GLY A 117 -2.32 11.41 -25.83
C GLY A 117 -3.77 10.98 -26.09
N ALA A 118 -4.53 10.63 -25.04
CA ALA A 118 -5.98 10.42 -25.14
C ALA A 118 -6.71 11.76 -24.97
N TYR A 119 -7.54 12.13 -25.95
CA TYR A 119 -8.29 13.38 -25.95
C TYR A 119 -9.77 13.14 -26.26
N GLY A 120 -10.64 13.88 -25.59
CA GLY A 120 -12.08 13.77 -25.78
C GLY A 120 -12.87 14.45 -24.67
N ILE A 121 -14.04 14.99 -25.01
CA ILE A 121 -15.00 15.50 -24.04
C ILE A 121 -16.15 14.51 -23.94
N TYR A 122 -16.28 13.87 -22.78
CA TYR A 122 -17.30 12.88 -22.49
C TYR A 122 -18.35 13.50 -21.57
N THR A 123 -19.57 13.66 -22.08
CA THR A 123 -20.69 14.22 -21.32
C THR A 123 -21.70 13.12 -20.99
N TRP A 124 -22.03 12.95 -19.72
CA TRP A 124 -22.98 11.95 -19.27
C TRP A 124 -24.40 12.26 -19.78
N ASN A 125 -25.04 11.32 -20.47
CA ASN A 125 -26.45 11.41 -20.80
C ASN A 125 -27.27 10.62 -19.78
N ASN A 126 -27.95 11.34 -18.89
CA ASN A 126 -28.68 10.70 -17.80
C ASN A 126 -29.93 9.91 -18.23
N THR A 127 -30.48 10.19 -19.42
CA THR A 127 -31.63 9.47 -19.97
C THR A 127 -31.21 8.14 -20.57
N GLN A 128 -30.16 8.17 -21.40
CA GLN A 128 -29.66 7.00 -22.12
C GLN A 128 -28.71 6.14 -21.28
N LYS A 129 -28.18 6.71 -20.18
CA LYS A 129 -27.17 6.08 -19.31
C LYS A 129 -25.88 5.72 -20.05
N ILE A 130 -25.44 6.60 -20.95
CA ILE A 130 -24.23 6.48 -21.75
C ILE A 130 -23.43 7.79 -21.72
N TRP A 131 -22.15 7.70 -22.10
CA TRP A 131 -21.30 8.87 -22.33
C TRP A 131 -21.37 9.33 -23.78
N LEU A 132 -21.68 10.61 -23.99
CA LEU A 132 -21.64 11.24 -25.30
C LEU A 132 -20.26 11.86 -25.53
N LYS A 133 -19.53 11.35 -26.52
CA LYS A 133 -18.20 11.82 -26.89
C LYS A 133 -18.28 12.99 -27.88
N THR A 134 -17.53 14.05 -27.59
CA THR A 134 -17.20 15.13 -28.54
C THR A 134 -15.69 15.15 -28.74
N ALA A 135 -15.24 15.45 -29.96
CA ALA A 135 -13.82 15.53 -30.27
C ALA A 135 -13.13 16.66 -29.48
N SER A 136 -11.91 16.39 -29.04
CA SER A 136 -10.99 17.34 -28.43
C SER A 136 -9.59 16.95 -28.86
N SER A 137 -8.68 17.92 -29.00
CA SER A 137 -7.28 17.69 -29.35
C SER A 137 -6.32 18.16 -28.25
N THR A 138 -6.84 18.66 -27.13
CA THR A 138 -6.05 19.28 -26.06
C THR A 138 -6.39 18.74 -24.68
N ASP A 139 -7.65 18.39 -24.44
CA ASP A 139 -8.13 17.99 -23.13
C ASP A 139 -8.83 16.62 -23.17
N LEU A 140 -8.59 15.80 -22.14
CA LEU A 140 -9.49 14.72 -21.73
C LEU A 140 -10.42 15.26 -20.65
N LYS A 141 -11.73 15.20 -20.86
CA LYS A 141 -12.72 15.84 -20.00
C LYS A 141 -13.94 14.95 -19.79
N PHE A 142 -14.40 14.87 -18.55
CA PHE A 142 -15.65 14.22 -18.17
C PHE A 142 -16.59 15.25 -17.55
N VAL A 143 -17.82 15.34 -18.07
CA VAL A 143 -18.88 16.26 -17.62
C VAL A 143 -20.04 15.43 -17.11
N PHE A 144 -20.32 15.48 -15.82
CA PHE A 144 -21.18 14.49 -15.14
C PHE A 144 -21.88 15.07 -13.89
N PRO A 145 -22.90 14.40 -13.32
CA PRO A 145 -23.53 14.82 -12.08
C PRO A 145 -22.61 14.60 -10.88
N ALA A 146 -22.50 15.56 -9.95
CA ALA A 146 -21.66 15.42 -8.77
C ALA A 146 -22.07 14.26 -7.86
N LYS A 147 -23.37 13.94 -7.79
CA LYS A 147 -23.89 12.97 -6.82
C LYS A 147 -24.72 11.89 -7.49
N LYS A 148 -24.73 10.71 -6.86
CA LYS A 148 -25.61 9.61 -7.26
C LYS A 148 -27.07 10.07 -7.19
N GLY A 149 -27.82 9.83 -8.26
CA GLY A 149 -29.23 10.22 -8.38
C GLY A 149 -29.47 11.65 -8.85
N GLN A 150 -28.44 12.51 -8.92
CA GLN A 150 -28.57 13.79 -9.62
C GLN A 150 -28.60 13.59 -11.14
N THR A 151 -29.33 14.47 -11.82
CA THR A 151 -29.51 14.40 -13.28
C THR A 151 -28.78 15.53 -14.01
N THR A 152 -28.42 16.60 -13.30
CA THR A 152 -27.72 17.75 -13.86
C THR A 152 -26.23 17.50 -13.84
N ASN A 153 -25.57 17.67 -14.99
CA ASN A 153 -24.12 17.58 -15.08
C ASN A 153 -23.48 18.88 -14.59
N ASN A 154 -23.22 18.95 -13.28
CA ASN A 154 -22.60 20.11 -12.65
C ASN A 154 -21.15 19.88 -12.24
N SER A 155 -20.57 18.72 -12.52
CA SER A 155 -19.18 18.39 -12.28
C SER A 155 -18.39 18.27 -13.58
N VAL A 156 -17.14 18.71 -13.55
CA VAL A 156 -16.20 18.58 -14.65
C VAL A 156 -14.87 18.08 -14.10
N PHE A 157 -14.42 16.93 -14.59
CA PHE A 157 -13.07 16.40 -14.36
C PHE A 157 -12.27 16.56 -15.65
N THR A 158 -11.18 17.31 -15.61
CA THR A 158 -10.31 17.56 -16.78
C THR A 158 -8.92 17.06 -16.48
N VAL A 159 -8.33 16.31 -17.39
CA VAL A 159 -6.96 15.79 -17.32
C VAL A 159 -6.13 16.33 -18.48
N LYS A 160 -4.89 16.71 -18.17
CA LYS A 160 -3.86 17.11 -19.13
C LYS A 160 -2.59 16.32 -18.84
N SER A 161 -2.15 15.53 -19.80
CA SER A 161 -1.00 14.65 -19.63
C SER A 161 0.11 14.96 -20.64
N THR A 162 1.37 14.85 -20.21
CA THR A 162 2.55 14.90 -21.07
C THR A 162 2.99 13.48 -21.37
N SER A 163 3.08 13.11 -22.64
CA SER A 163 3.51 11.76 -23.04
C SER A 163 4.98 11.49 -22.76
N SER A 164 5.28 10.25 -22.37
CA SER A 164 6.61 9.65 -22.47
C SER A 164 6.78 8.93 -23.80
N ASP A 165 8.00 8.45 -24.07
CA ASP A 165 8.28 7.54 -25.19
C ASP A 165 7.98 6.06 -24.85
N ILE A 166 7.53 5.77 -23.63
CA ILE A 166 7.24 4.40 -23.17
C ILE A 166 5.87 3.98 -23.66
N LYS A 167 5.85 2.91 -24.45
CA LYS A 167 4.62 2.30 -24.96
C LYS A 167 4.21 1.13 -24.08
N PHE A 168 2.98 1.18 -23.59
CA PHE A 168 2.36 0.08 -22.86
C PHE A 168 1.38 -0.66 -23.77
N LEU A 169 1.40 -1.99 -23.69
CA LEU A 169 0.45 -2.86 -24.40
C LEU A 169 -0.67 -3.31 -23.46
N SER A 170 -1.90 -2.90 -23.74
CA SER A 170 -3.08 -3.44 -23.07
C SER A 170 -3.74 -4.50 -23.95
N ILE A 171 -4.05 -5.66 -23.37
CA ILE A 171 -4.91 -6.66 -24.01
C ILE A 171 -6.36 -6.24 -23.77
N ASP A 172 -7.07 -5.85 -24.83
CA ASP A 172 -8.46 -5.40 -24.78
C ASP A 172 -9.41 -6.60 -24.76
N THR A 173 -9.20 -7.55 -25.67
CA THR A 173 -9.96 -8.80 -25.73
C THR A 173 -8.99 -9.96 -25.86
N TYR A 174 -9.05 -10.90 -24.91
CA TYR A 174 -8.33 -12.16 -25.02
C TYR A 174 -8.86 -12.95 -26.23
N GLY A 175 -7.95 -13.43 -27.05
CA GLY A 175 -8.24 -14.29 -28.17
C GLY A 175 -8.85 -15.62 -27.72
N GLU A 176 -9.61 -16.24 -28.61
CA GLU A 176 -10.20 -17.55 -28.40
C GLU A 176 -9.17 -18.64 -28.70
N TRP A 177 -9.17 -19.68 -27.87
CA TRP A 177 -8.27 -20.83 -28.01
C TRP A 177 -9.10 -22.08 -28.26
N GLU A 178 -8.76 -22.82 -29.31
CA GLU A 178 -9.42 -24.08 -29.67
C GLU A 178 -8.42 -25.23 -29.64
N TRP A 179 -8.88 -26.39 -29.17
CA TRP A 179 -8.08 -27.60 -29.15
C TRP A 179 -7.95 -28.19 -30.56
N ASN A 180 -6.73 -28.24 -31.10
CA ASN A 180 -6.45 -28.89 -32.37
C ASN A 180 -6.18 -30.38 -32.16
N SER A 181 -7.14 -31.22 -32.55
CA SER A 181 -7.04 -32.68 -32.41
C SER A 181 -5.99 -33.34 -33.31
N THR A 182 -5.49 -32.64 -34.33
CA THR A 182 -4.45 -33.15 -35.25
C THR A 182 -3.05 -32.92 -34.70
N THR A 183 -2.81 -31.79 -34.03
CA THR A 183 -1.50 -31.44 -33.45
C THR A 183 -1.41 -31.74 -31.95
N GLY A 184 -2.55 -31.99 -31.28
CA GLY A 184 -2.61 -32.26 -29.84
C GLY A 184 -2.27 -31.03 -28.99
N GLN A 185 -2.53 -29.83 -29.50
CA GLN A 185 -2.23 -28.56 -28.83
C GLN A 185 -3.40 -27.59 -28.95
N TYR A 186 -3.55 -26.69 -27.98
CA TYR A 186 -4.42 -25.53 -28.12
C TYR A 186 -3.80 -24.55 -29.11
N THR A 187 -4.58 -24.14 -30.09
CA THR A 187 -4.21 -23.09 -31.05
C THR A 187 -5.15 -21.92 -30.88
N GLN A 188 -4.59 -20.72 -30.80
CA GLN A 188 -5.35 -19.49 -30.80
C GLN A 188 -6.05 -19.35 -32.17
N VAL A 189 -7.39 -19.34 -32.17
CA VAL A 189 -8.23 -19.24 -33.36
C VAL A 189 -8.62 -17.81 -33.68
N THR A 190 -8.69 -16.95 -32.67
CA THR A 190 -8.76 -15.49 -32.84
C THR A 190 -7.63 -14.83 -32.07
N PRO A 191 -6.86 -13.92 -32.68
CA PRO A 191 -5.74 -13.27 -31.99
C PRO A 191 -6.26 -12.37 -30.86
N ASP A 192 -5.39 -12.11 -29.88
CA ASP A 192 -5.64 -11.06 -28.89
C ASP A 192 -5.80 -9.71 -29.61
N LEU A 193 -6.83 -8.96 -29.25
CA LEU A 193 -6.94 -7.57 -29.67
C LEU A 193 -6.15 -6.74 -28.67
N ASN A 194 -5.07 -6.12 -29.13
CA ASN A 194 -4.16 -5.36 -28.28
C ASN A 194 -4.12 -3.89 -28.68
N ASP A 195 -3.89 -3.02 -27.69
CA ASP A 195 -3.75 -1.59 -27.90
C ASP A 195 -2.52 -1.01 -27.23
N TRP A 196 -1.98 0.00 -27.90
CA TRP A 196 -0.80 0.70 -27.47
C TRP A 196 -1.17 2.10 -27.02
N PHE A 197 -0.71 2.49 -25.83
CA PHE A 197 -0.73 3.88 -25.39
C PHE A 197 0.60 4.28 -24.78
N TYR A 198 0.85 5.58 -24.76
CA TYR A 198 2.04 6.12 -24.12
C TYR A 198 1.75 6.39 -22.65
N LEU A 199 2.66 5.97 -21.78
CA LEU A 199 2.61 6.33 -20.37
C LEU A 199 2.95 7.83 -20.19
N PRO A 200 2.37 8.53 -19.20
CA PRO A 200 2.63 9.94 -18.98
C PRO A 200 3.92 10.19 -18.20
N THR A 201 4.72 11.18 -18.59
CA THR A 201 5.76 11.75 -17.72
C THR A 201 5.17 12.70 -16.68
N SER A 202 4.03 13.32 -17.01
CA SER A 202 3.21 14.06 -16.05
C SER A 202 1.73 14.00 -16.40
N ALA A 203 0.87 14.12 -15.40
CA ALA A 203 -0.55 14.36 -15.57
C ALA A 203 -1.07 15.33 -14.51
N ASP A 204 -1.75 16.38 -14.96
CA ASP A 204 -2.43 17.35 -14.11
C ASP A 204 -3.93 17.24 -14.35
N ALA A 205 -4.69 17.01 -13.29
CA ALA A 205 -6.14 17.00 -13.36
C ALA A 205 -6.80 17.94 -12.36
N VAL A 206 -7.96 18.46 -12.75
CA VAL A 206 -8.77 19.36 -11.95
C VAL A 206 -10.21 18.87 -11.95
N LEU A 207 -10.79 18.78 -10.76
CA LEU A 207 -12.22 18.54 -10.56
C LEU A 207 -12.89 19.84 -10.12
N THR A 208 -13.93 20.24 -10.84
CA THR A 208 -14.80 21.36 -10.47
C THR A 208 -16.23 20.90 -10.25
N ILE A 209 -16.93 21.49 -9.28
CA ILE A 209 -18.38 21.35 -9.06
C ILE A 209 -18.98 22.76 -9.08
N ASP A 210 -20.05 22.97 -9.84
CA ASP A 210 -20.70 24.28 -10.00
C ASP A 210 -19.69 25.39 -10.37
N ASN A 211 -18.71 25.03 -11.22
CA ASN A 211 -17.54 25.84 -11.64
C ASN A 211 -16.53 26.21 -10.54
N GLY A 212 -16.74 25.78 -9.29
CA GLY A 212 -15.74 25.89 -8.22
C GLY A 212 -14.77 24.71 -8.24
N GLN A 213 -13.46 24.97 -8.14
CA GLN A 213 -12.47 23.90 -8.00
C GLN A 213 -12.62 23.21 -6.63
N VAL A 214 -12.78 21.88 -6.66
CA VAL A 214 -12.94 21.06 -5.47
C VAL A 214 -11.80 20.06 -5.26
N ALA A 215 -11.07 19.69 -6.32
CA ALA A 215 -9.87 18.88 -6.18
C ALA A 215 -8.85 19.14 -7.31
N THR A 216 -7.58 18.88 -7.00
CA THR A 216 -6.48 18.81 -7.96
C THR A 216 -5.74 17.49 -7.80
N PHE A 217 -5.23 16.98 -8.92
CA PHE A 217 -4.45 15.75 -8.99
C PHE A 217 -3.18 16.06 -9.79
N ASN A 218 -2.04 15.66 -9.28
CA ASN A 218 -0.76 15.82 -9.94
C ASN A 218 -0.05 14.49 -9.92
N LEU A 219 0.43 14.05 -11.07
CA LEU A 219 1.26 12.86 -11.24
C LEU A 219 2.51 13.27 -11.99
N THR A 220 3.66 12.80 -11.54
CA THR A 220 4.92 12.87 -12.27
C THR A 220 5.59 11.52 -12.23
N ALA A 221 6.06 11.06 -13.37
CA ALA A 221 6.74 9.79 -13.52
C ALA A 221 8.00 9.96 -14.36
N LYS A 222 9.11 9.37 -13.93
CA LYS A 222 10.31 9.20 -14.75
C LYS A 222 10.49 7.74 -15.06
N TYR A 223 10.80 7.43 -16.31
CA TYR A 223 11.05 6.08 -16.79
C TYR A 223 12.50 5.96 -17.21
N ALA A 224 13.09 4.78 -17.02
CA ALA A 224 14.43 4.47 -17.47
C ALA A 224 14.43 3.19 -18.32
N ASN A 225 15.41 3.11 -19.23
CA ASN A 225 15.74 1.89 -19.96
C ASN A 225 14.56 1.26 -20.74
N GLY A 226 13.63 2.11 -21.22
CA GLY A 226 12.49 1.67 -22.01
C GLY A 226 11.45 0.86 -21.24
N LYS A 227 11.50 0.86 -19.90
CA LYS A 227 10.60 0.05 -19.07
C LYS A 227 9.36 0.82 -18.65
N GLU A 228 8.26 0.09 -18.51
CA GLU A 228 6.92 0.60 -18.17
C GLU A 228 6.78 1.04 -16.71
N VAL A 229 7.76 0.70 -15.87
CA VAL A 229 7.70 1.01 -14.44
C VAL A 229 8.60 2.20 -14.15
N PRO A 230 8.08 3.26 -13.53
CA PRO A 230 8.86 4.45 -13.31
C PRO A 230 9.97 4.23 -12.27
N THR A 231 11.12 4.86 -12.50
CA THR A 231 12.20 4.97 -11.50
C THR A 231 11.89 6.01 -10.45
N ASP A 232 11.18 7.08 -10.81
CA ASP A 232 10.64 8.05 -9.87
C ASP A 232 9.14 8.21 -10.11
N LEU A 233 8.34 8.15 -9.05
CA LEU A 233 6.92 8.46 -9.11
C LEU A 233 6.60 9.48 -8.01
N THR A 234 5.77 10.45 -8.34
CA THR A 234 5.09 11.29 -7.34
C THR A 234 3.64 11.45 -7.76
N TYR A 235 2.74 11.29 -6.80
CA TYR A 235 1.31 11.47 -6.99
C TYR A 235 0.74 12.26 -5.81
N LYS A 236 -0.01 13.31 -6.12
CA LYS A 236 -0.58 14.22 -5.13
C LYS A 236 -2.03 14.52 -5.46
N VAL A 237 -2.90 14.40 -4.47
CA VAL A 237 -4.31 14.82 -4.52
C VAL A 237 -4.53 15.86 -3.45
N THR A 238 -5.07 17.02 -3.84
CA THR A 238 -5.46 18.07 -2.90
C THR A 238 -6.96 18.31 -3.03
N LEU A 239 -7.67 18.24 -1.91
CA LEU A 239 -9.11 18.53 -1.83
C LEU A 239 -9.33 19.90 -1.21
N ASN A 240 -10.35 20.61 -1.68
CA ASN A 240 -10.65 21.98 -1.22
C ASN A 240 -11.15 22.06 0.23
N ASP A 241 -11.51 20.94 0.83
CA ASP A 241 -11.94 20.79 2.22
C ASP A 241 -10.77 20.57 3.19
N GLY A 242 -9.53 20.63 2.68
CA GLY A 242 -8.30 20.66 3.47
C GLY A 242 -7.51 19.36 3.48
N TYR A 243 -8.00 18.28 2.85
CA TYR A 243 -7.22 17.05 2.75
C TYR A 243 -6.17 17.10 1.65
N THR A 244 -5.03 16.49 1.92
CA THR A 244 -4.01 16.21 0.90
C THR A 244 -3.50 14.80 1.08
N TRP A 245 -3.49 14.03 -0.01
CA TRP A 245 -2.80 12.76 -0.10
C TRP A 245 -1.61 12.93 -1.03
N GLU A 246 -0.43 12.59 -0.56
CA GLU A 246 0.79 12.65 -1.35
C GLU A 246 1.53 11.32 -1.22
N MET A 247 2.02 10.78 -2.33
CA MET A 247 2.89 9.63 -2.35
C MET A 247 4.05 9.89 -3.29
N SER A 248 5.22 9.37 -2.93
CA SER A 248 6.39 9.39 -3.80
C SER A 248 7.17 8.11 -3.65
N SER A 249 7.81 7.66 -4.72
CA SER A 249 8.77 6.56 -4.68
C SER A 249 9.94 6.85 -5.59
N THR A 250 11.10 6.33 -5.19
CA THR A 250 12.32 6.33 -5.99
C THR A 250 12.90 4.94 -5.97
N LYS A 251 13.29 4.48 -7.15
CA LYS A 251 13.95 3.21 -7.40
C LYS A 251 15.42 3.49 -7.69
N ALA A 252 16.29 2.93 -6.86
CA ALA A 252 17.73 3.05 -6.98
C ALA A 252 18.40 1.85 -6.27
N VAL A 253 19.72 1.91 -6.05
CA VAL A 253 20.42 0.96 -5.16
C VAL A 253 19.73 0.84 -3.80
N GLN A 254 19.16 1.95 -3.33
CA GLN A 254 18.24 2.00 -2.21
C GLN A 254 16.90 2.53 -2.71
N ASN A 255 15.89 1.67 -2.71
CA ASN A 255 14.51 2.04 -2.99
C ASN A 255 13.95 2.83 -1.81
N THR A 256 13.19 3.87 -2.08
CA THR A 256 12.49 4.67 -1.07
C THR A 256 11.04 4.88 -1.46
N ALA A 257 10.16 4.94 -0.47
CA ALA A 257 8.76 5.28 -0.65
C ALA A 257 8.29 6.17 0.50
N LYS A 258 7.49 7.18 0.20
CA LYS A 258 6.86 8.08 1.16
C LYS A 258 5.38 8.20 0.82
N ALA A 259 4.53 8.25 1.84
CA ALA A 259 3.12 8.54 1.65
C ALA A 259 2.59 9.34 2.85
N ASP A 260 1.88 10.43 2.60
CA ASP A 260 1.37 11.33 3.62
C ASP A 260 -0.10 11.66 3.34
N LEU A 261 -0.95 11.39 4.33
CA LEU A 261 -2.32 11.89 4.40
C LEU A 261 -2.35 13.02 5.41
N THR A 262 -2.72 14.22 4.97
CA THR A 262 -2.82 15.40 5.82
C THR A 262 -4.22 16.01 5.79
N TYR A 263 -4.56 16.76 6.84
CA TYR A 263 -5.74 17.60 6.92
C TYR A 263 -5.37 18.98 7.47
N ASN A 264 -5.61 20.03 6.68
CA ASN A 264 -5.21 21.41 6.98
C ASN A 264 -3.72 21.52 7.38
N GLY A 265 -2.85 20.79 6.66
CA GLY A 265 -1.41 20.77 6.90
C GLY A 265 -0.94 19.94 8.09
N LYS A 266 -1.85 19.29 8.84
CA LYS A 266 -1.50 18.35 9.92
C LYS A 266 -1.45 16.93 9.40
N ASN A 267 -0.43 16.16 9.79
CA ASN A 267 -0.36 14.75 9.41
C ASN A 267 -1.45 13.95 10.12
N LEU A 268 -2.15 13.12 9.37
CA LEU A 268 -3.06 12.11 9.88
C LEU A 268 -2.40 10.74 9.85
N ILE A 269 -1.79 10.41 8.71
CA ILE A 269 -1.03 9.18 8.50
C ILE A 269 0.19 9.54 7.67
N SER A 270 1.36 9.03 8.06
CA SER A 270 2.58 9.14 7.29
C SER A 270 3.26 7.78 7.21
N PHE A 271 3.82 7.45 6.05
CA PHE A 271 4.64 6.29 5.83
C PHE A 271 5.93 6.72 5.17
N THR A 272 7.06 6.21 5.64
CA THR A 272 8.33 6.31 4.94
C THR A 272 9.02 4.96 5.01
N GLY A 273 9.35 4.39 3.85
CA GLY A 273 10.00 3.10 3.71
C GLY A 273 11.27 3.21 2.90
N GLY A 274 12.25 2.37 3.21
CA GLY A 274 13.49 2.23 2.47
C GLY A 274 13.91 0.76 2.38
N SER A 275 14.47 0.35 1.25
CA SER A 275 14.92 -1.04 1.07
C SER A 275 16.04 -1.13 0.04
N ASN A 276 17.05 -1.96 0.28
CA ASN A 276 18.04 -2.34 -0.72
C ASN A 276 17.78 -3.74 -1.30
N THR A 277 16.58 -4.27 -1.06
CA THR A 277 16.13 -5.54 -1.61
C THR A 277 15.99 -5.43 -3.13
N GLU A 278 16.45 -6.45 -3.86
CA GLU A 278 16.30 -6.53 -5.31
C GLU A 278 14.90 -7.06 -5.66
N VAL A 279 13.88 -6.25 -5.38
CA VAL A 279 12.48 -6.71 -5.37
C VAL A 279 12.03 -7.26 -6.73
N ASP A 280 12.55 -6.73 -7.85
CA ASP A 280 12.25 -7.28 -9.18
C ASP A 280 12.69 -8.74 -9.33
N LYS A 281 13.83 -9.10 -8.76
CA LYS A 281 14.35 -10.46 -8.82
C LYS A 281 13.62 -11.39 -7.86
N LEU A 282 13.08 -10.84 -6.75
CA LEU A 282 12.19 -11.59 -5.87
C LEU A 282 10.87 -11.91 -6.56
N ILE A 283 10.21 -10.95 -7.22
CA ILE A 283 8.93 -11.17 -7.93
C ILE A 283 9.06 -12.27 -9.00
N GLY A 284 10.21 -12.34 -9.69
CA GLY A 284 10.47 -13.38 -10.69
C GLY A 284 10.86 -14.75 -10.09
N ASN A 285 11.28 -14.80 -8.83
CA ASN A 285 11.70 -16.03 -8.15
C ASN A 285 11.77 -15.83 -6.61
N ASP A 286 10.66 -16.10 -5.92
CA ASP A 286 10.50 -15.90 -4.48
C ASP A 286 11.43 -16.79 -3.61
N GLU A 287 12.00 -17.85 -4.20
CA GLU A 287 12.83 -18.84 -3.50
C GLU A 287 14.29 -18.38 -3.34
N LEU A 288 14.71 -17.33 -4.03
CA LEU A 288 16.10 -16.87 -4.02
C LEU A 288 16.35 -15.86 -2.88
N GLY A 289 16.64 -16.40 -1.69
CA GLY A 289 17.03 -15.63 -0.50
C GLY A 289 18.19 -14.65 -0.71
N GLN A 290 19.00 -14.81 -1.76
CA GLN A 290 20.09 -13.91 -2.14
C GLN A 290 19.64 -12.51 -2.57
N TYR A 291 18.38 -12.35 -2.98
CA TYR A 291 17.82 -11.05 -3.41
C TYR A 291 17.13 -10.30 -2.27
N ARG A 292 17.06 -10.92 -1.08
CA ARG A 292 16.58 -10.27 0.14
C ARG A 292 17.63 -9.27 0.61
N GLY A 293 17.18 -8.09 1.02
CA GLY A 293 18.04 -7.06 1.57
C GLY A 293 17.67 -6.70 3.02
N LYS A 294 17.94 -5.45 3.34
CA LYS A 294 17.38 -4.74 4.49
C LYS A 294 16.16 -3.97 4.04
N ALA A 295 15.21 -3.82 4.95
CA ALA A 295 14.03 -3.01 4.77
C ALA A 295 13.72 -2.26 6.06
N ASN A 296 13.49 -0.97 5.92
CA ASN A 296 13.34 -0.02 7.01
C ASN A 296 12.04 0.75 6.79
N GLY A 297 11.32 1.08 7.84
CA GLY A 297 10.03 1.74 7.74
C GLY A 297 9.67 2.54 8.98
N LEU A 298 9.01 3.66 8.76
CA LEU A 298 8.34 4.46 9.78
C LEU A 298 6.89 4.60 9.34
N PHE A 299 5.97 4.13 10.18
CA PHE A 299 4.54 4.38 10.02
C PHE A 299 4.09 5.28 11.17
N THR A 300 3.67 6.50 10.84
CA THR A 300 3.23 7.50 11.81
C THR A 300 1.72 7.63 11.77
N LEU A 301 1.09 7.54 12.93
CA LEU A 301 -0.29 7.94 13.17
C LEU A 301 -0.30 9.31 13.84
N LEU A 302 -0.99 10.26 13.22
CA LEU A 302 -0.89 11.69 13.52
C LEU A 302 0.57 12.16 13.48
N ASP A 303 0.91 13.18 14.27
CA ASP A 303 2.31 13.61 14.51
C ASP A 303 2.94 12.93 15.73
N ASN A 304 2.30 11.90 16.28
CA ASN A 304 2.54 11.49 17.67
C ASN A 304 2.99 10.05 17.86
N PHE A 305 2.42 9.07 17.15
CA PHE A 305 2.80 7.65 17.31
C PHE A 305 3.50 7.14 16.08
N VAL A 306 4.61 6.43 16.28
CA VAL A 306 5.41 5.85 15.22
C VAL A 306 5.55 4.36 15.49
N ILE A 307 5.29 3.54 14.48
CA ILE A 307 5.78 2.17 14.41
C ILE A 307 7.05 2.20 13.57
N LEU A 308 8.17 1.88 14.21
CA LEU A 308 9.46 1.69 13.55
C LEU A 308 9.59 0.23 13.14
N ALA A 309 10.04 0.00 11.91
CA ALA A 309 10.52 -1.28 11.42
C ALA A 309 11.97 -1.12 10.93
N ASP A 310 12.88 -1.92 11.48
CA ASP A 310 14.28 -2.02 11.05
C ASP A 310 14.59 -3.51 10.87
N MET A 311 14.64 -3.94 9.62
CA MET A 311 14.59 -5.36 9.25
C MET A 311 15.80 -5.74 8.41
N ASN A 312 16.48 -6.80 8.83
CA ASN A 312 17.50 -7.48 8.05
C ASN A 312 16.97 -8.82 7.54
N LEU A 313 16.21 -8.77 6.44
CA LEU A 313 15.52 -9.92 5.86
C LEU A 313 16.49 -10.96 5.31
N ALA A 314 17.65 -10.53 4.81
CA ALA A 314 18.71 -11.43 4.35
C ALA A 314 19.26 -12.30 5.49
N THR A 315 19.56 -11.69 6.65
CA THR A 315 20.11 -12.44 7.80
C THR A 315 19.04 -13.28 8.49
N ASP A 316 17.79 -12.80 8.61
CA ASP A 316 16.68 -13.64 9.11
C ASP A 316 16.51 -14.90 8.25
N ALA A 317 16.52 -14.75 6.92
CA ALA A 317 16.43 -15.88 6.00
C ALA A 317 17.59 -16.87 6.20
N ALA A 318 18.83 -16.38 6.28
CA ALA A 318 20.01 -17.22 6.47
C ALA A 318 19.96 -17.98 7.82
N ASP A 319 19.55 -17.31 8.89
CA ASP A 319 19.39 -17.92 10.22
C ASP A 319 18.30 -19.03 10.19
N ARG A 320 17.19 -18.82 9.47
CA ARG A 320 16.12 -19.82 9.33
C ARG A 320 16.55 -21.04 8.50
N ILE A 321 17.27 -20.83 7.40
CA ILE A 321 17.84 -21.92 6.60
C ILE A 321 18.84 -22.73 7.44
N ALA A 322 19.70 -22.06 8.22
CA ALA A 322 20.63 -22.72 9.12
C ALA A 322 19.91 -23.52 10.21
N LEU A 323 18.81 -22.99 10.76
CA LEU A 323 17.96 -23.70 11.73
C LEU A 323 17.39 -24.98 11.12
N GLU A 324 16.74 -24.90 9.95
CA GLU A 324 16.10 -26.05 9.30
C GLU A 324 17.12 -27.13 8.93
N LYS A 325 18.35 -26.76 8.56
CA LYS A 325 19.44 -27.70 8.31
C LYS A 325 19.94 -28.41 9.58
N ASN A 326 19.92 -27.71 10.72
CA ASN A 326 20.47 -28.21 12.00
C ASN A 326 19.44 -28.97 12.86
N VAL A 327 18.17 -28.97 12.45
CA VAL A 327 17.08 -29.66 13.14
C VAL A 327 16.56 -30.76 12.22
N PRO A 328 17.05 -32.01 12.36
CA PRO A 328 16.67 -33.09 11.45
C PRO A 328 15.19 -33.44 11.61
N TYR A 329 14.53 -33.67 10.47
CA TYR A 329 13.14 -34.13 10.46
C TYR A 329 13.04 -35.57 11.02
N PRO A 330 12.05 -35.88 11.88
CA PRO A 330 11.92 -37.21 12.47
C PRO A 330 11.62 -38.30 11.43
N ALA A 331 12.10 -39.51 11.68
CA ALA A 331 11.79 -40.66 10.84
C ALA A 331 10.35 -41.16 11.10
N TYR A 332 9.50 -41.15 10.08
CA TYR A 332 8.08 -41.54 10.17
C TYR A 332 7.85 -42.95 10.72
N ASN A 333 8.79 -43.86 10.48
CA ASN A 333 8.72 -45.25 10.93
C ASN A 333 9.23 -45.48 12.37
N SER A 334 9.61 -44.43 13.10
CA SER A 334 10.05 -44.56 14.50
C SER A 334 8.87 -44.82 15.45
N GLN A 335 9.08 -45.66 16.46
CA GLN A 335 8.10 -45.85 17.55
C GLN A 335 7.89 -44.56 18.37
N THR A 336 8.83 -43.61 18.31
CA THR A 336 8.79 -42.32 19.00
C THR A 336 8.33 -41.17 18.09
N TYR A 337 7.86 -41.45 16.88
CA TYR A 337 7.59 -40.45 15.84
C TYR A 337 6.78 -39.25 16.35
N TYR A 338 5.66 -39.48 17.05
CA TYR A 338 4.79 -38.40 17.55
C TYR A 338 5.47 -37.53 18.62
N THR A 339 6.29 -38.10 19.49
CA THR A 339 7.07 -37.33 20.47
C THR A 339 8.18 -36.53 19.78
N ASP A 340 8.84 -37.14 18.80
CA ASP A 340 9.95 -36.53 18.08
C ASP A 340 9.47 -35.41 17.15
N ILE A 341 8.32 -35.57 16.49
CA ILE A 341 7.72 -34.53 15.64
C ILE A 341 7.23 -33.33 16.45
N ASN A 342 6.69 -33.55 17.66
CA ASN A 342 6.31 -32.46 18.56
C ASN A 342 7.54 -31.68 19.02
N THR A 343 8.63 -32.38 19.34
CA THR A 343 9.92 -31.76 19.69
C THR A 343 10.50 -30.98 18.50
N TYR A 344 10.43 -31.55 17.31
CA TYR A 344 10.83 -30.91 16.06
C TYR A 344 10.04 -29.62 15.80
N HIS A 345 8.70 -29.67 15.81
CA HIS A 345 7.83 -28.51 15.58
C HIS A 345 8.10 -27.38 16.57
N LYS A 346 8.21 -27.72 17.86
CA LYS A 346 8.53 -26.75 18.92
C LYS A 346 9.87 -26.08 18.65
N LYS A 347 10.93 -26.85 18.38
CA LYS A 347 12.28 -26.32 18.14
C LYS A 347 12.35 -25.44 16.89
N ILE A 348 11.66 -25.83 15.82
CA ILE A 348 11.55 -25.02 14.60
C ILE A 348 10.82 -23.71 14.89
N ALA A 349 9.71 -23.74 15.62
CA ALA A 349 8.93 -22.54 15.93
C ALA A 349 9.70 -21.58 16.85
N GLU A 350 10.30 -22.08 17.93
CA GLU A 350 11.13 -21.27 18.86
C GLU A 350 12.35 -20.67 18.14
N GLY A 351 13.01 -21.46 17.28
CA GLY A 351 14.14 -20.97 16.50
C GLY A 351 13.74 -19.90 15.48
N LYS A 352 12.58 -20.03 14.82
CA LYS A 352 12.05 -19.01 13.90
C LYS A 352 11.71 -17.71 14.64
N ALA A 353 11.09 -17.78 15.81
CA ALA A 353 10.82 -16.62 16.65
C ALA A 353 12.12 -15.94 17.14
N ALA A 354 13.14 -16.72 17.52
CA ALA A 354 14.44 -16.19 17.90
C ALA A 354 15.16 -15.50 16.74
N ALA A 355 15.12 -16.08 15.53
CA ALA A 355 15.66 -15.46 14.31
C ALA A 355 14.96 -14.15 13.98
N PHE A 356 13.62 -14.10 14.10
CA PHE A 356 12.84 -12.88 13.94
C PHE A 356 13.31 -11.80 14.93
N ASN A 357 13.27 -12.08 16.24
CA ASN A 357 13.63 -11.10 17.28
C ASN A 357 15.07 -10.59 17.18
N LYS A 358 15.97 -11.40 16.63
CA LYS A 358 17.37 -11.03 16.40
C LYS A 358 17.54 -10.05 15.22
N ASN A 359 16.79 -10.26 14.14
CA ASN A 359 17.03 -9.61 12.85
C ASN A 359 15.97 -8.57 12.45
N ILE A 360 14.82 -8.58 13.11
CA ILE A 360 13.68 -7.70 12.84
C ILE A 360 13.36 -6.95 14.13
N LYS A 361 13.54 -5.63 14.10
CA LYS A 361 13.20 -4.74 15.19
C LYS A 361 11.94 -3.98 14.83
N LEU A 362 10.91 -4.20 15.61
CA LEU A 362 9.66 -3.48 15.54
C LEU A 362 9.45 -2.74 16.86
N ILE A 363 9.26 -1.43 16.81
CA ILE A 363 9.17 -0.61 18.02
C ILE A 363 7.99 0.35 17.92
N LEU A 364 7.14 0.35 18.93
CA LEU A 364 6.11 1.36 19.11
C LEU A 364 6.70 2.55 19.87
N VAL A 365 6.52 3.76 19.35
CA VAL A 365 7.19 4.98 19.81
C VAL A 365 6.18 6.11 19.92
N SER A 366 6.28 6.91 20.99
CA SER A 366 5.63 8.22 21.05
C SER A 366 6.62 9.29 20.59
N LYS A 367 6.47 9.74 19.36
CA LYS A 367 7.23 10.85 18.76
C LYS A 367 7.03 12.15 19.55
N LYS A 368 5.81 12.40 20.02
CA LYS A 368 5.47 13.56 20.86
C LYS A 368 6.28 13.62 22.15
N ASP A 369 6.47 12.48 22.81
CA ASP A 369 7.18 12.41 24.08
C ASP A 369 8.67 12.10 23.89
N GLY A 370 9.09 11.72 22.68
CA GLY A 370 10.45 11.27 22.39
C GLY A 370 10.81 9.98 23.12
N THR A 371 9.86 9.06 23.29
CA THR A 371 10.04 7.82 24.07
C THR A 371 9.58 6.57 23.33
N LYS A 372 10.31 5.46 23.49
CA LYS A 372 9.85 4.11 23.11
C LYS A 372 8.78 3.62 24.08
N ILE A 373 7.70 3.06 23.55
CA ILE A 373 6.60 2.50 24.34
C ILE A 373 6.87 1.02 24.61
N ALA A 374 7.04 0.24 23.54
CA ALA A 374 7.29 -1.19 23.62
C ALA A 374 8.02 -1.68 22.37
N ASP A 375 8.81 -2.73 22.51
CA ASP A 375 9.29 -3.52 21.38
C ASP A 375 8.23 -4.58 21.04
N ILE A 376 8.06 -4.90 19.76
CA ILE A 376 7.25 -6.05 19.33
C ILE A 376 8.19 -7.24 19.15
N VAL A 377 7.96 -8.29 19.94
CA VAL A 377 8.73 -9.53 19.92
C VAL A 377 7.83 -10.71 19.59
N GLN A 378 8.38 -11.75 18.96
CA GLN A 378 7.67 -12.99 18.66
C GLN A 378 7.99 -14.09 19.66
N HIS A 379 6.96 -14.86 20.01
CA HIS A 379 7.06 -16.10 20.75
C HIS A 379 6.43 -17.24 19.95
N ALA A 380 6.92 -18.46 20.15
CA ALA A 380 6.30 -19.66 19.64
C ALA A 380 5.29 -20.18 20.67
N GLU A 381 4.00 -20.15 20.33
CA GLU A 381 2.94 -20.65 21.19
C GLU A 381 2.27 -21.87 20.60
N LYS A 382 1.97 -22.84 21.45
CA LYS A 382 1.25 -24.04 21.03
C LYS A 382 -0.15 -23.66 20.57
N GLU A 383 -0.54 -24.14 19.39
CA GLU A 383 -1.88 -23.96 18.85
C GLU A 383 -2.92 -24.70 19.70
N ASN A 384 -4.01 -24.00 20.03
CA ASN A 384 -5.16 -24.61 20.68
C ASN A 384 -6.00 -25.35 19.65
N ASN A 385 -5.75 -26.66 19.49
CA ASN A 385 -6.58 -27.52 18.68
C ASN A 385 -7.75 -28.09 19.50
N ASN A 386 -8.98 -27.82 19.05
CA ASN A 386 -10.21 -28.33 19.67
C ASN A 386 -10.45 -29.84 19.44
N TYR A 387 -9.62 -30.47 18.61
CA TYR A 387 -9.63 -31.90 18.36
C TYR A 387 -8.37 -32.55 18.95
N PRO A 388 -8.48 -33.74 19.57
CA PRO A 388 -7.33 -34.46 20.06
C PRO A 388 -6.40 -34.81 18.89
N SER A 389 -5.24 -34.17 18.84
CA SER A 389 -4.17 -34.43 17.90
C SER A 389 -2.94 -34.90 18.67
N GLU A 390 -2.32 -36.00 18.24
CA GLU A 390 -1.04 -36.47 18.76
C GLU A 390 0.12 -35.55 18.33
N ILE A 391 -0.12 -34.73 17.30
CA ILE A 391 0.82 -33.74 16.76
C ILE A 391 0.48 -32.35 17.31
N GLU A 392 1.48 -31.71 17.90
CA GLU A 392 1.44 -30.34 18.37
C GLU A 392 1.93 -29.40 17.27
N TYR A 393 1.18 -28.32 17.06
CA TYR A 393 1.54 -27.23 16.16
C TYR A 393 1.77 -25.96 16.97
N TYR A 394 2.57 -25.05 16.43
CA TYR A 394 2.97 -23.81 17.09
C TYR A 394 2.79 -22.63 16.15
N ASN A 395 2.21 -21.56 16.67
CA ASN A 395 2.01 -20.29 15.99
C ASN A 395 3.05 -19.27 16.45
N ALA A 396 3.46 -18.38 15.54
CA ALA A 396 4.20 -17.19 15.92
C ALA A 396 3.22 -16.15 16.45
N VAL A 397 3.36 -15.77 17.72
CA VAL A 397 2.51 -14.80 18.40
C VAL A 397 3.33 -13.56 18.76
N ASN A 398 2.80 -12.39 18.44
CA ASN A 398 3.45 -11.11 18.70
C ASN A 398 3.10 -10.61 20.12
N TYR A 399 4.11 -10.14 20.84
CA TYR A 399 4.03 -9.57 22.18
C TYR A 399 4.59 -8.15 22.20
N LEU A 400 3.98 -7.30 23.02
CA LEU A 400 4.53 -6.00 23.40
C LEU A 400 5.41 -6.18 24.63
N LYS A 401 6.71 -5.90 24.49
CA LYS A 401 7.70 -5.92 25.55
C LYS A 401 7.97 -4.51 26.05
N PHE A 402 7.63 -4.23 27.30
CA PHE A 402 7.77 -2.91 27.92
C PHE A 402 9.10 -2.76 28.68
N ASN A 403 9.34 -1.55 29.22
CA ASN A 403 10.58 -1.18 29.91
C ASN A 403 10.89 -2.03 31.16
N ASP A 404 9.86 -2.48 31.85
CA ASP A 404 9.90 -3.32 33.04
C ASP A 404 10.00 -4.82 32.71
N LYS A 405 10.16 -5.13 31.41
CA LYS A 405 10.22 -6.48 30.83
C LYS A 405 8.89 -7.22 30.90
N THR A 406 7.79 -6.55 31.25
CA THR A 406 6.47 -7.15 31.06
C THR A 406 6.24 -7.38 29.58
N GLU A 407 5.67 -8.54 29.28
CA GLU A 407 5.30 -8.94 27.93
C GLU A 407 3.80 -9.20 27.92
N VAL A 408 3.07 -8.52 27.04
CA VAL A 408 1.64 -8.71 26.86
C VAL A 408 1.39 -9.08 25.41
N GLU A 409 0.64 -10.15 25.17
CA GLU A 409 0.24 -10.54 23.82
C GLU A 409 -0.43 -9.35 23.12
N MET A 410 0.03 -9.02 21.92
CA MET A 410 -0.39 -7.81 21.21
C MET A 410 -1.90 -7.83 20.94
N GLY A 411 -2.46 -8.99 20.58
CA GLY A 411 -3.89 -9.19 20.38
C GLY A 411 -4.69 -8.88 21.64
N ALA A 412 -4.30 -9.50 22.76
CA ALA A 412 -4.91 -9.24 24.07
C ALA A 412 -4.80 -7.76 24.49
N TYR A 413 -3.64 -7.12 24.28
CA TYR A 413 -3.42 -5.72 24.65
C TYR A 413 -4.39 -4.77 23.93
N PHE A 414 -4.63 -4.99 22.63
CA PHE A 414 -5.53 -4.17 21.82
C PHE A 414 -7.00 -4.62 21.84
N SER A 415 -7.31 -5.81 22.38
CA SER A 415 -8.67 -6.38 22.40
C SER A 415 -9.69 -5.64 23.28
N THR A 416 -9.22 -4.83 24.23
CA THR A 416 -10.06 -4.07 25.17
C THR A 416 -9.70 -2.59 25.12
N GLY A 417 -10.58 -1.67 25.53
CA GLY A 417 -10.33 -0.23 25.46
C GLY A 417 -10.58 0.37 24.06
N PHE A 418 -10.22 -0.32 22.99
CA PHE A 418 -10.40 0.19 21.62
C PHE A 418 -11.81 0.01 21.04
N ASN A 419 -12.81 -0.40 21.83
CA ASN A 419 -14.18 -0.65 21.36
C ASN A 419 -14.80 0.60 20.70
N THR A 420 -14.66 1.76 21.33
CA THR A 420 -15.17 3.02 20.78
C THR A 420 -14.48 3.40 19.47
N PHE A 421 -13.15 3.22 19.40
CA PHE A 421 -12.41 3.42 18.16
C PHE A 421 -12.88 2.46 17.06
N GLN A 422 -13.00 1.17 17.38
CA GLN A 422 -13.45 0.14 16.43
C GLN A 422 -14.86 0.43 15.90
N THR A 423 -15.81 0.78 16.77
CA THR A 423 -17.18 1.16 16.36
C THR A 423 -17.15 2.36 15.41
N LYS A 424 -16.47 3.45 15.79
CA LYS A 424 -16.37 4.64 14.94
C LYS A 424 -15.65 4.34 13.62
N PHE A 425 -14.65 3.46 13.61
CA PHE A 425 -13.92 3.09 12.39
C PHE A 425 -14.79 2.24 11.47
N ASN A 426 -15.58 1.33 12.02
CA ASN A 426 -16.57 0.56 11.27
C ASN A 426 -17.66 1.48 10.69
N GLU A 427 -18.17 2.44 11.46
CA GLU A 427 -19.10 3.46 10.95
C GLU A 427 -18.48 4.36 9.88
N PHE A 428 -17.20 4.69 10.03
CA PHE A 428 -16.41 5.41 9.04
C PHE A 428 -16.30 4.64 7.74
N THR A 429 -15.82 3.41 7.76
CA THR A 429 -15.68 2.58 6.55
C THR A 429 -17.04 2.29 5.91
N ALA A 430 -18.09 2.06 6.71
CA ALA A 430 -19.46 1.83 6.24
C ALA A 430 -20.06 3.02 5.49
N SER A 431 -19.64 4.27 5.73
CA SER A 431 -20.20 5.42 5.01
C SER A 431 -19.84 5.44 3.53
N PHE A 432 -18.68 4.87 3.18
CA PHE A 432 -18.25 4.68 1.79
C PHE A 432 -18.87 3.41 1.19
N GLN A 433 -19.40 2.50 2.03
CA GLN A 433 -20.29 1.33 1.84
C GLN A 433 -21.45 1.40 0.81
N LYS A 434 -21.84 2.59 0.34
CA LYS A 434 -23.09 2.83 -0.40
C LYS A 434 -23.10 2.53 -1.89
#